data_AF-J0D093-F1
#
_entry.id   AF-J0D093-F1
#
_cell.length_a   1.000
_cell.length_b   1.000
_cell.length_c   1.000
_cell.angle_alpha   90.00
_cell.angle_beta   90.00
_cell.angle_gamma   90.00
#
_symmetry.space_group_name_H-M   'P 1'
#
loop_
_entity.id
_entity.type
_entity.pdbx_description
1 polymer ?
#
loop_
_entity_poly.entity_id
_entity_poly.type
_entity_poly.pdbx_seq_one_letter_code
_entity_poly.pdbx_strand_id
1 'polypeptide(L)'
;MSPTTPVNCPRELDTAAESPDGCGLSSPLHVASSPSPLPHLLRQLSPASQLLHATSLDQSRLAAFMKAWTLILPPNHPMIDSGRRILEDLCPFVHLEHDVDLWCYPTSTCQPLELMQHVQCDLDALSEVPERTIIVDQRAPSSPPLTSASAARAALNTCSPVAFDVPHQSQDGMRAAPDAEIPHYAVHTVDRTVVAGSGAVLPPYRSTGNFPAVIHVVLGQVLLLHLPLTHANERGPPRGSSLHEQFLWARRQPSAMFRVLYPGESAFVPSMHWRGMITLGCNGSSFAAVLFLYVQRLGEVKPQEDEERARKRLRPSH
;
A
#
# COMPACT_ATOMS: atom_id res chain seq x y z
N MET A 1 19.89 -7.36 -38.35
CA MET A 1 18.74 -8.13 -37.86
C MET A 1 18.91 -8.27 -36.37
N SER A 2 18.20 -7.46 -35.60
CA SER A 2 18.40 -7.29 -34.16
C SER A 2 17.43 -8.21 -33.40
N PRO A 3 17.86 -8.88 -32.32
CA PRO A 3 16.95 -9.67 -31.50
C PRO A 3 16.23 -8.75 -30.51
N THR A 4 14.91 -8.88 -30.48
CA THR A 4 13.97 -8.30 -29.51
C THR A 4 14.11 -8.96 -28.14
N THR A 5 14.38 -8.18 -27.10
CA THR A 5 14.29 -8.58 -25.69
C THR A 5 12.82 -8.60 -25.24
N PRO A 6 12.37 -9.61 -24.48
CA PRO A 6 11.01 -9.64 -23.95
C PRO A 6 10.89 -8.79 -22.68
N VAL A 7 9.77 -8.09 -22.58
CA VAL A 7 9.30 -7.38 -21.39
C VAL A 7 8.91 -8.41 -20.32
N ASN A 8 9.59 -8.37 -19.17
CA ASN A 8 9.26 -9.21 -18.02
C ASN A 8 7.85 -8.89 -17.51
N CYS A 9 7.01 -9.91 -17.43
CA CYS A 9 5.74 -9.86 -16.70
C CYS A 9 6.04 -9.77 -15.19
N PRO A 10 5.28 -9.00 -14.40
CA PRO A 10 5.35 -9.11 -12.95
C PRO A 10 4.89 -10.53 -12.55
N ARG A 11 5.79 -11.28 -11.92
CA ARG A 11 5.55 -12.66 -11.46
C ARG A 11 4.92 -12.63 -10.07
N GLU A 12 4.00 -13.57 -9.86
CA GLU A 12 3.21 -13.78 -8.67
C GLU A 12 4.08 -13.85 -7.40
N LEU A 13 3.74 -13.02 -6.42
CA LEU A 13 4.26 -13.09 -5.06
C LEU A 13 3.48 -14.16 -4.28
N ASP A 14 4.26 -15.02 -3.65
CA ASP A 14 3.96 -15.96 -2.57
C ASP A 14 3.34 -17.32 -2.92
N THR A 15 4.24 -18.31 -2.85
CA THR A 15 3.94 -19.74 -2.71
C THR A 15 3.91 -20.04 -1.21
N ALA A 16 2.73 -20.37 -0.68
CA ALA A 16 2.58 -21.11 0.57
C ALA A 16 1.73 -22.35 0.30
N ALA A 17 2.18 -23.47 0.86
CA ALA A 17 1.91 -24.84 0.43
C ALA A 17 0.44 -25.29 0.48
N GLU A 18 0.07 -26.11 -0.51
CA GLU A 18 -1.17 -26.91 -0.55
C GLU A 18 -1.14 -28.08 0.46
N SER A 19 -2.30 -28.42 1.02
CA SER A 19 -2.82 -29.81 1.06
C SER A 19 -4.25 -29.90 1.63
N PRO A 20 -4.99 -31.00 1.36
CA PRO A 20 -6.38 -30.94 0.90
C PRO A 20 -7.42 -31.64 1.81
N ASP A 21 -8.65 -31.69 1.28
CA ASP A 21 -9.80 -32.57 1.57
C ASP A 21 -10.87 -32.14 2.60
N GLY A 22 -12.13 -32.24 2.15
CA GLY A 22 -13.23 -32.66 3.03
C GLY A 22 -14.60 -31.99 2.85
N CYS A 23 -15.42 -32.53 1.94
CA CYS A 23 -16.84 -32.28 1.67
C CYS A 23 -17.80 -31.93 2.84
N GLY A 24 -18.87 -31.19 2.54
CA GLY A 24 -20.11 -31.20 3.33
C GLY A 24 -21.17 -30.18 2.92
N LEU A 25 -22.11 -30.62 2.07
CA LEU A 25 -23.32 -29.91 1.63
C LEU A 25 -24.26 -29.50 2.79
N SER A 26 -24.93 -28.35 2.68
CA SER A 26 -26.41 -28.17 2.80
C SER A 26 -26.83 -26.69 2.78
N SER A 27 -27.72 -26.34 1.86
CA SER A 27 -28.69 -25.22 1.93
C SER A 27 -30.11 -25.85 2.00
N PRO A 28 -31.24 -25.12 2.01
CA PRO A 28 -31.50 -23.67 2.11
C PRO A 28 -32.62 -23.34 3.15
N LEU A 29 -33.06 -22.07 3.25
CA LEU A 29 -34.51 -21.73 3.27
C LEU A 29 -34.78 -20.22 3.12
N HIS A 30 -35.77 -19.95 2.27
CA HIS A 30 -36.42 -18.69 1.92
C HIS A 30 -37.18 -18.03 3.07
N VAL A 31 -37.21 -16.68 3.12
CA VAL A 31 -38.44 -15.89 3.34
C VAL A 31 -38.40 -14.61 2.48
N ALA A 32 -39.55 -14.26 1.94
CA ALA A 32 -39.81 -13.33 0.85
C ALA A 32 -40.42 -11.99 1.32
N SER A 33 -40.21 -10.93 0.52
CA SER A 33 -41.09 -9.79 0.13
C SER A 33 -41.75 -8.90 1.22
N SER A 34 -41.85 -7.57 1.13
CA SER A 34 -42.42 -6.71 0.04
C SER A 34 -42.42 -5.19 0.49
N PRO A 35 -42.97 -4.18 -0.23
CA PRO A 35 -42.18 -3.02 -0.73
C PRO A 35 -42.72 -1.57 -0.44
N SER A 36 -41.98 -0.57 -0.94
CA SER A 36 -42.38 0.80 -1.40
C SER A 36 -42.58 1.94 -0.37
N PRO A 37 -42.56 3.26 -0.74
CA PRO A 37 -42.30 3.92 -2.04
C PRO A 37 -41.29 5.11 -2.03
N LEU A 38 -40.85 5.50 -3.23
CA LEU A 38 -40.15 6.76 -3.58
C LEU A 38 -41.10 7.98 -3.56
N PRO A 39 -40.56 9.20 -3.37
CA PRO A 39 -41.04 10.35 -4.12
C PRO A 39 -39.93 11.03 -4.94
N HIS A 40 -40.25 11.26 -6.21
CA HIS A 40 -39.59 12.16 -7.13
C HIS A 40 -39.37 13.55 -6.52
N LEU A 41 -38.14 14.05 -6.55
CA LEU A 41 -37.85 15.48 -6.60
C LEU A 41 -36.67 15.72 -7.55
N LEU A 42 -37.02 16.08 -8.79
CA LEU A 42 -36.14 16.75 -9.76
C LEU A 42 -35.65 18.06 -9.12
N ARG A 43 -34.50 18.02 -8.46
CA ARG A 43 -33.81 19.23 -8.02
C ARG A 43 -32.96 19.72 -9.19
N GLN A 44 -33.48 20.74 -9.86
CA GLN A 44 -32.77 21.55 -10.84
C GLN A 44 -31.40 21.95 -10.29
N LEU A 45 -30.34 21.52 -10.98
CA LEU A 45 -28.96 21.89 -10.69
C LEU A 45 -28.77 23.37 -11.06
N SER A 46 -28.62 24.21 -10.04
CA SER A 46 -28.23 25.61 -10.16
C SER A 46 -26.76 25.71 -10.65
N PRO A 47 -26.38 26.72 -11.46
CA PRO A 47 -25.01 26.91 -11.94
C PRO A 47 -23.98 27.19 -10.83
N ALA A 48 -24.44 27.43 -9.59
CA ALA A 48 -23.57 27.78 -8.46
C ALA A 48 -22.69 26.61 -7.94
N SER A 49 -22.98 25.36 -8.29
CA SER A 49 -22.16 24.21 -7.87
C SER A 49 -20.80 24.13 -8.59
N GLN A 50 -20.61 24.84 -9.71
CA GLN A 50 -19.33 24.81 -10.43
C GLN A 50 -18.25 25.74 -9.83
N LEU A 51 -18.65 26.71 -9.02
CA LEU A 51 -17.72 27.66 -8.37
C LEU A 51 -17.18 27.16 -7.01
N LEU A 52 -17.79 26.15 -6.39
CA LEU A 52 -17.30 25.51 -5.16
C LEU A 52 -16.30 24.37 -5.40
N HIS A 53 -16.17 23.86 -6.63
CA HIS A 53 -15.15 22.85 -6.95
C HIS A 53 -13.78 23.45 -7.22
N ALA A 54 -13.72 24.69 -7.73
CA ALA A 54 -12.46 25.39 -8.01
C ALA A 54 -11.68 25.78 -6.75
N THR A 55 -12.35 25.93 -5.60
CA THR A 55 -11.74 26.24 -4.30
C THR A 55 -11.25 25.01 -3.53
N SER A 56 -11.60 23.79 -3.96
CA SER A 56 -11.24 22.54 -3.25
C SER A 56 -9.87 21.97 -3.64
N LEU A 57 -9.36 22.30 -4.83
CA LEU A 57 -8.06 21.80 -5.31
C LEU A 57 -6.88 22.41 -4.54
N ASP A 58 -6.96 23.68 -4.17
CA ASP A 58 -5.88 24.38 -3.45
C ASP A 58 -5.67 23.88 -2.00
N GLN A 59 -6.56 23.03 -1.47
CA GLN A 59 -6.48 22.45 -0.11
C GLN A 59 -6.41 20.92 -0.09
N SER A 60 -6.42 20.25 -1.24
CA SER A 60 -6.36 18.79 -1.31
C SER A 60 -4.95 18.27 -0.98
N ARG A 61 -4.87 17.12 -0.30
CA ARG A 61 -3.57 16.50 0.03
C ARG A 61 -2.91 15.98 -1.24
N LEU A 62 -3.69 15.56 -2.24
CA LEU A 62 -3.19 15.22 -3.57
C LEU A 62 -2.50 16.41 -4.26
N ALA A 63 -3.09 17.61 -4.19
CA ALA A 63 -2.45 18.81 -4.73
C ALA A 63 -1.14 19.14 -3.98
N ALA A 64 -1.13 19.01 -2.66
CA ALA A 64 0.08 19.17 -1.85
C ALA A 64 1.16 18.11 -2.19
N PHE A 65 0.76 16.86 -2.39
CA PHE A 65 1.65 15.76 -2.80
C PHE A 65 2.23 16.02 -4.20
N MET A 66 1.42 16.48 -5.16
CA MET A 66 1.87 16.84 -6.50
C MET A 66 2.86 18.00 -6.46
N LYS A 67 2.61 19.02 -5.64
CA LYS A 67 3.58 20.09 -5.41
C LYS A 67 4.89 19.53 -4.83
N ALA A 68 4.81 18.67 -3.83
CA ALA A 68 5.97 18.02 -3.23
C ALA A 68 6.76 17.17 -4.23
N TRP A 69 6.08 16.47 -5.15
CA TRP A 69 6.72 15.70 -6.24
C TRP A 69 7.70 16.55 -7.05
N THR A 70 7.29 17.77 -7.40
CA THR A 70 8.13 18.69 -8.19
C THR A 70 9.25 19.36 -7.38
N LEU A 71 9.09 19.48 -6.06
CA LEU A 71 10.05 20.15 -5.19
C LEU A 71 11.11 19.20 -4.63
N ILE A 72 10.72 17.95 -4.35
CA ILE A 72 11.58 16.96 -3.67
C ILE A 72 12.44 16.21 -4.68
N LEU A 73 11.89 15.87 -5.84
CA LEU A 73 12.63 15.10 -6.83
C LEU A 73 13.62 15.99 -7.59
N PRO A 74 14.88 15.54 -7.78
CA PRO A 74 15.84 16.30 -8.55
C PRO A 74 15.40 16.38 -10.03
N PRO A 75 15.74 17.45 -10.77
CA PRO A 75 15.26 17.65 -12.15
C PRO A 75 15.62 16.53 -13.13
N ASN A 76 16.70 15.80 -12.88
CA ASN A 76 17.16 14.65 -13.68
C ASN A 76 16.62 13.30 -13.18
N HIS A 77 15.66 13.30 -12.25
CA HIS A 77 15.11 12.08 -11.69
C HIS A 77 14.35 11.27 -12.76
N PRO A 78 14.63 9.97 -12.96
CA PRO A 78 14.09 9.17 -14.08
C PRO A 78 12.56 9.15 -14.16
N MET A 79 11.88 9.26 -13.02
CA MET A 79 10.41 9.20 -12.93
C MET A 79 9.73 10.56 -12.86
N ILE A 80 10.47 11.69 -12.87
CA ILE A 80 9.88 13.02 -12.60
C ILE A 80 8.71 13.34 -13.53
N ASP A 81 8.88 13.14 -14.84
CA ASP A 81 7.86 13.45 -15.84
C ASP A 81 6.72 12.43 -15.84
N SER A 82 7.05 11.14 -15.80
CA SER A 82 6.06 10.06 -15.80
C SER A 82 5.15 10.12 -14.57
N GLY A 83 5.72 10.31 -13.37
CA GLY A 83 4.92 10.46 -12.16
C GLY A 83 4.14 11.77 -12.12
N ARG A 84 4.72 12.89 -12.62
CA ARG A 84 3.98 14.15 -12.75
C ARG A 84 2.74 13.97 -13.63
N ARG A 85 2.88 13.34 -14.81
CA ARG A 85 1.74 13.05 -15.71
C ARG A 85 0.67 12.19 -15.04
N ILE A 86 1.08 11.16 -14.27
CA ILE A 86 0.12 10.36 -13.50
C ILE A 86 -0.64 11.25 -12.52
N LEU A 87 0.07 12.04 -11.71
CA LEU A 87 -0.53 12.90 -10.69
C LEU A 87 -1.45 13.97 -11.30
N GLU A 88 -1.04 14.61 -12.39
CA GLU A 88 -1.82 15.58 -13.14
C GLU A 88 -3.14 14.96 -13.65
N ASP A 89 -3.10 13.72 -14.15
CA ASP A 89 -4.31 13.02 -14.61
C ASP A 89 -5.21 12.51 -13.46
N LEU A 90 -4.67 12.38 -12.26
CA LEU A 90 -5.43 12.04 -11.05
C LEU A 90 -6.08 13.27 -10.41
N CYS A 91 -5.47 14.45 -10.49
CA CYS A 91 -5.95 15.68 -9.86
C CYS A 91 -7.42 16.07 -10.18
N PRO A 92 -7.91 15.94 -11.44
CA PRO A 92 -9.31 16.21 -11.75
C PRO A 92 -10.31 15.31 -10.99
N PHE A 93 -9.83 14.22 -10.39
CA PHE A 93 -10.61 13.23 -9.66
C PHE A 93 -10.43 13.35 -8.14
N VAL A 94 -10.22 14.56 -7.61
CA VAL A 94 -10.15 14.85 -6.16
C VAL A 94 -11.35 14.29 -5.37
N HIS A 95 -12.53 14.11 -6.00
CA HIS A 95 -13.67 13.46 -5.36
C HIS A 95 -13.45 11.98 -5.00
N LEU A 96 -12.40 11.35 -5.55
CA LEU A 96 -11.95 10.00 -5.19
C LEU A 96 -10.89 10.03 -4.07
N GLU A 97 -10.46 11.21 -3.62
CA GLU A 97 -9.58 11.39 -2.46
C GLU A 97 -10.40 11.19 -1.17
N HIS A 98 -9.94 10.29 -0.31
CA HIS A 98 -10.55 10.02 0.99
C HIS A 98 -9.60 10.38 2.14
N ASP A 99 -10.20 10.80 3.26
CA ASP A 99 -9.50 11.11 4.50
C ASP A 99 -8.77 9.90 5.10
N VAL A 100 -7.98 10.08 6.16
CA VAL A 100 -7.30 8.98 6.86
C VAL A 100 -8.32 8.21 7.70
N ASP A 101 -8.28 6.87 7.64
CA ASP A 101 -9.25 6.04 8.38
C ASP A 101 -8.87 5.88 9.86
N LEU A 102 -7.56 5.75 10.15
CA LEU A 102 -7.08 5.23 11.42
C LEU A 102 -5.73 5.82 11.84
N TRP A 103 -5.52 5.83 13.16
CA TRP A 103 -4.23 6.05 13.80
C TRP A 103 -3.88 4.78 14.58
N CYS A 104 -3.02 3.94 14.00
CA CYS A 104 -2.75 2.58 14.50
C CYS A 104 -1.80 2.52 15.69
N TYR A 105 -1.15 3.64 15.99
CA TYR A 105 -0.19 3.76 17.07
C TYR A 105 -0.59 4.96 17.91
N PRO A 106 -0.86 4.79 19.22
CA PRO A 106 -1.30 5.88 20.07
C PRO A 106 -0.21 6.95 20.14
N THR A 107 -0.55 8.19 19.77
CA THR A 107 0.34 9.36 19.95
C THR A 107 0.41 9.82 21.41
N SER A 108 -0.42 9.25 22.29
CA SER A 108 -0.61 9.66 23.68
C SER A 108 0.28 8.94 24.70
N THR A 109 1.10 7.96 24.30
CA THR A 109 2.08 7.36 25.20
C THR A 109 3.25 8.31 25.41
N CYS A 110 3.68 8.53 26.66
CA CYS A 110 4.79 9.43 27.01
C CYS A 110 6.15 9.04 26.39
N GLN A 111 6.23 7.91 25.70
CA GLN A 111 7.38 7.55 24.89
C GLN A 111 7.00 7.59 23.41
N PRO A 112 7.73 8.35 22.58
CA PRO A 112 7.54 8.30 21.13
C PRO A 112 7.88 6.89 20.64
N LEU A 113 6.99 6.33 19.86
CA LEU A 113 7.19 5.04 19.20
C LEU A 113 8.29 5.17 18.15
N GLU A 114 9.43 4.52 18.38
CA GLU A 114 10.61 4.59 17.51
C GLU A 114 10.50 3.68 16.28
N LEU A 115 9.34 3.65 15.61
CA LEU A 115 9.11 2.85 14.40
C LEU A 115 10.14 3.13 13.30
N MET A 116 10.61 4.36 13.19
CA MET A 116 11.69 4.73 12.28
C MET A 116 12.99 3.97 12.61
N GLN A 117 13.35 3.88 13.89
CA GLN A 117 14.55 3.15 14.32
C GLN A 117 14.42 1.67 14.03
N HIS A 118 13.23 1.10 14.25
CA HIS A 118 12.96 -0.30 13.90
C HIS A 118 13.12 -0.58 12.40
N VAL A 119 12.62 0.31 11.53
CA VAL A 119 12.85 0.20 10.07
C VAL A 119 14.34 0.32 9.73
N GLN A 120 15.07 1.22 10.38
CA GLN A 120 16.51 1.37 10.18
C GLN A 120 17.27 0.11 10.63
N CYS A 121 16.94 -0.46 11.78
CA CYS A 121 17.49 -1.72 12.26
C CYS A 121 17.25 -2.86 11.26
N ASP A 122 16.04 -2.96 10.69
CA ASP A 122 15.74 -3.96 9.66
C ASP A 122 16.55 -3.71 8.38
N LEU A 123 16.67 -2.46 7.92
CA LEU A 123 17.49 -2.08 6.77
C LEU A 123 18.99 -2.35 6.98
N ASP A 124 19.49 -2.17 8.20
CA ASP A 124 20.89 -2.41 8.55
C ASP A 124 21.20 -3.89 8.73
N ALA A 125 20.20 -4.69 9.14
CA ALA A 125 20.29 -6.13 9.22
C ALA A 125 20.22 -6.83 7.84
N LEU A 126 19.86 -6.11 6.77
CA LEU A 126 19.94 -6.65 5.41
C LEU A 126 21.39 -6.98 5.05
N SER A 127 21.70 -8.26 4.92
CA SER A 127 23.01 -8.76 4.47
C SER A 127 23.06 -8.91 2.94
N GLU A 128 21.99 -9.43 2.35
CA GLU A 128 21.82 -9.63 0.91
C GLU A 128 20.46 -9.12 0.47
N VAL A 129 20.34 -8.77 -0.82
CA VAL A 129 19.06 -8.45 -1.45
C VAL A 129 18.77 -9.54 -2.47
N PRO A 130 18.04 -10.61 -2.09
CA PRO A 130 17.55 -11.58 -3.06
C PRO A 130 16.76 -10.87 -4.15
N GLU A 131 16.88 -11.29 -5.41
CA GLU A 131 16.14 -10.66 -6.53
C GLU A 131 14.63 -10.56 -6.26
N ARG A 132 14.06 -11.53 -5.54
CA ARG A 132 12.63 -11.59 -5.16
C ARG A 132 12.19 -10.48 -4.21
N THR A 133 13.14 -9.77 -3.61
CA THR A 133 12.93 -8.69 -2.64
C THR A 133 12.68 -7.35 -3.35
N ILE A 134 13.11 -7.22 -4.61
CA ILE A 134 12.96 -6.00 -5.41
C ILE A 134 11.57 -6.02 -6.04
N ILE A 135 10.72 -5.07 -5.62
CA ILE A 135 9.37 -4.92 -6.17
C ILE A 135 9.45 -4.17 -7.51
N VAL A 136 10.18 -3.05 -7.53
CA VAL A 136 10.44 -2.26 -8.73
C VAL A 136 11.84 -1.68 -8.71
N ASP A 137 12.48 -1.63 -9.89
CA ASP A 137 13.69 -0.85 -10.15
C ASP A 137 13.44 0.02 -11.38
N GLN A 138 13.20 1.31 -11.15
CA GLN A 138 12.86 2.29 -12.19
C GLN A 138 14.03 3.27 -12.44
N ARG A 139 15.24 2.88 -12.03
CA ARG A 139 16.45 3.64 -12.33
C ARG A 139 16.72 3.63 -13.83
N ALA A 140 17.66 4.46 -14.26
CA ALA A 140 18.06 4.50 -15.66
C ALA A 140 18.52 3.10 -16.15
N PRO A 141 18.23 2.68 -17.39
CA PRO A 141 18.55 1.33 -17.89
C PRO A 141 20.03 0.93 -17.81
N SER A 142 20.94 1.91 -17.75
CA SER A 142 22.39 1.70 -17.60
C SER A 142 22.85 1.51 -16.15
N SER A 143 21.93 1.52 -15.18
CA SER A 143 22.28 1.41 -13.76
C SER A 143 22.76 -0.01 -13.42
N PRO A 144 23.77 -0.14 -12.53
CA PRO A 144 24.22 -1.46 -12.10
C PRO A 144 23.12 -2.18 -11.30
N PRO A 145 23.01 -3.52 -11.40
CA PRO A 145 21.99 -4.29 -10.69
C PRO A 145 22.15 -4.16 -9.17
N LEU A 146 21.02 -4.23 -8.47
CA LEU A 146 20.97 -4.16 -7.00
C LEU A 146 21.09 -5.56 -6.41
N THR A 147 22.32 -6.03 -6.22
CA THR A 147 22.59 -7.39 -5.72
C THR A 147 22.95 -7.44 -4.24
N SER A 148 23.20 -6.29 -3.60
CA SER A 148 23.61 -6.21 -2.20
C SER A 148 22.80 -5.19 -1.42
N ALA A 149 22.74 -5.38 -0.10
CA ALA A 149 22.07 -4.43 0.80
C ALA A 149 22.75 -3.05 0.82
N SER A 150 24.08 -3.00 0.66
CA SER A 150 24.81 -1.74 0.52
C SER A 150 24.39 -0.99 -0.76
N ALA A 151 24.21 -1.68 -1.88
CA ALA A 151 23.76 -1.08 -3.12
C ALA A 151 22.30 -0.58 -3.02
N ALA A 152 21.42 -1.36 -2.37
CA ALA A 152 20.04 -0.94 -2.11
C ALA A 152 19.98 0.31 -1.22
N ARG A 153 20.70 0.33 -0.09
CA ARG A 153 20.80 1.51 0.78
C ARG A 153 21.40 2.71 0.07
N ALA A 154 22.45 2.52 -0.74
CA ALA A 154 23.01 3.60 -1.54
C ALA A 154 21.98 4.17 -2.52
N ALA A 155 21.21 3.32 -3.21
CA ALA A 155 20.16 3.76 -4.11
C ALA A 155 19.05 4.55 -3.38
N LEU A 156 18.62 4.11 -2.20
CA LEU A 156 17.67 4.84 -1.36
C LEU A 156 18.22 6.20 -0.93
N ASN A 157 19.48 6.26 -0.50
CA ASN A 157 20.14 7.50 -0.06
C ASN A 157 20.29 8.52 -1.20
N THR A 158 20.40 8.06 -2.46
CA THR A 158 20.48 8.94 -3.63
C THR A 158 19.12 9.27 -4.26
N CYS A 159 18.01 9.06 -3.54
CA CYS A 159 16.65 9.28 -4.03
C CYS A 159 16.34 8.50 -5.32
N SER A 160 16.86 7.28 -5.47
CA SER A 160 16.59 6.46 -6.66
C SER A 160 15.18 5.86 -6.59
N PRO A 161 14.43 5.75 -7.72
CA PRO A 161 13.08 5.20 -7.73
C PRO A 161 13.11 3.66 -7.73
N VAL A 162 13.42 3.09 -6.58
CA VAL A 162 13.49 1.66 -6.31
C VAL A 162 12.57 1.32 -5.16
N ALA A 163 12.01 0.11 -5.11
CA ALA A 163 11.23 -0.34 -3.96
C ALA A 163 11.52 -1.80 -3.63
N PHE A 164 11.59 -2.07 -2.33
CA PHE A 164 11.96 -3.37 -1.78
C PHE A 164 10.98 -3.80 -0.70
N ASP A 165 10.76 -5.11 -0.59
CA ASP A 165 10.16 -5.72 0.59
C ASP A 165 11.24 -5.98 1.63
N VAL A 166 11.21 -5.32 2.78
CA VAL A 166 12.19 -5.53 3.84
C VAL A 166 11.64 -6.55 4.84
N PRO A 167 12.24 -7.75 4.94
CA PRO A 167 11.83 -8.75 5.91
C PRO A 167 12.26 -8.32 7.32
N HIS A 168 11.42 -8.63 8.31
CA HIS A 168 11.67 -8.30 9.71
C HIS A 168 12.63 -9.31 10.35
N GLN A 169 13.90 -9.31 9.99
CA GLN A 169 14.85 -10.32 10.48
C GLN A 169 15.43 -9.95 11.85
N SER A 170 15.51 -8.66 12.18
CA SER A 170 16.12 -8.17 13.41
C SER A 170 15.20 -8.33 14.63
N GLN A 171 15.78 -8.70 15.77
CA GLN A 171 15.07 -8.67 17.06
C GLN A 171 14.84 -7.24 17.55
N ASP A 172 15.61 -6.27 17.05
CA ASP A 172 15.46 -4.84 17.34
C ASP A 172 14.71 -4.09 16.22
N GLY A 173 14.33 -4.82 15.15
CA GLY A 173 13.61 -4.30 14.00
C GLY A 173 12.11 -4.19 14.23
N MET A 174 11.31 -4.21 13.15
CA MET A 174 9.85 -4.07 13.27
C MET A 174 9.17 -5.20 14.05
N ARG A 175 9.84 -6.33 14.26
CA ARG A 175 9.38 -7.38 15.19
C ARG A 175 9.35 -6.93 16.66
N ALA A 176 10.16 -5.94 17.04
CA ALA A 176 10.16 -5.35 18.38
C ALA A 176 9.08 -4.29 18.58
N ALA A 177 8.53 -3.74 17.50
CA ALA A 177 7.49 -2.75 17.59
C ALA A 177 6.26 -3.34 18.31
N PRO A 178 5.58 -2.58 19.18
CA PRO A 178 4.35 -3.06 19.79
C PRO A 178 3.29 -3.31 18.72
N ASP A 179 2.36 -4.20 19.05
CA ASP A 179 1.21 -4.47 18.20
C ASP A 179 0.40 -3.18 17.98
N ALA A 180 0.00 -2.95 16.73
CA ALA A 180 -0.85 -1.83 16.38
C ALA A 180 -2.23 -1.93 17.07
N GLU A 181 -2.71 -0.81 17.62
CA GLU A 181 -4.03 -0.71 18.21
C GLU A 181 -5.06 -0.36 17.13
N ILE A 182 -5.88 -1.33 16.73
CA ILE A 182 -6.82 -1.19 15.63
C ILE A 182 -8.24 -1.45 16.17
N PRO A 183 -9.14 -0.45 16.17
CA PRO A 183 -10.48 -0.60 16.72
C PRO A 183 -11.22 -1.81 16.12
N HIS A 184 -11.70 -2.72 16.97
CA HIS A 184 -12.43 -3.93 16.58
C HIS A 184 -11.64 -5.01 15.82
N TYR A 185 -10.33 -4.85 15.65
CA TYR A 185 -9.46 -5.83 14.99
C TYR A 185 -8.26 -6.20 15.88
N ALA A 186 -7.74 -7.40 15.69
CA ALA A 186 -6.41 -7.80 16.15
C ALA A 186 -5.46 -7.88 14.95
N VAL A 187 -4.19 -7.55 15.17
CA VAL A 187 -3.13 -7.84 14.20
C VAL A 187 -2.99 -9.35 14.10
N HIS A 188 -3.31 -9.90 12.94
CA HIS A 188 -3.14 -11.31 12.64
C HIS A 188 -1.67 -11.58 12.30
N THR A 189 -1.13 -10.79 11.37
CA THR A 189 0.26 -10.93 10.89
C THR A 189 0.84 -9.56 10.54
N VAL A 190 2.06 -9.29 11.00
CA VAL A 190 2.91 -8.23 10.45
C VAL A 190 3.58 -8.81 9.20
N ASP A 191 3.20 -8.32 8.03
CA ASP A 191 3.59 -8.93 6.74
C ASP A 191 5.00 -8.51 6.32
N ARG A 192 5.10 -7.27 5.84
CA ARG A 192 6.34 -6.71 5.29
C ARG A 192 6.36 -5.20 5.45
N THR A 193 7.56 -4.64 5.49
CA THR A 193 7.76 -3.19 5.26
C THR A 193 8.20 -2.98 3.83
N VAL A 194 7.43 -2.24 3.04
CA VAL A 194 7.87 -1.75 1.75
C VAL A 194 8.72 -0.49 1.97
N VAL A 195 9.99 -0.54 1.59
CA VAL A 195 10.87 0.63 1.58
C VAL A 195 11.09 1.06 0.14
N ALA A 196 10.71 2.30 -0.17
CA ALA A 196 10.70 2.81 -1.53
C ALA A 196 11.39 4.17 -1.60
N GLY A 197 12.38 4.31 -2.48
CA GLY A 197 13.04 5.58 -2.72
C GLY A 197 12.08 6.60 -3.33
N SER A 198 12.35 7.89 -3.11
CA SER A 198 11.51 8.97 -3.61
C SER A 198 11.28 8.84 -5.10
N GLY A 199 10.03 8.96 -5.53
CA GLY A 199 9.66 8.90 -6.93
C GLY A 199 9.43 7.49 -7.47
N ALA A 200 9.51 6.46 -6.62
CA ALA A 200 9.12 5.11 -7.00
C ALA A 200 7.59 5.00 -7.16
N VAL A 201 7.17 4.40 -8.27
CA VAL A 201 5.76 4.17 -8.64
C VAL A 201 5.52 2.67 -8.67
N LEU A 202 4.81 2.14 -7.68
CA LEU A 202 4.44 0.73 -7.62
C LEU A 202 3.14 0.53 -8.40
N PRO A 203 3.14 -0.34 -9.43
CA PRO A 203 1.96 -0.57 -10.25
C PRO A 203 0.80 -1.14 -9.42
N PRO A 204 -0.47 -0.93 -9.83
CA PRO A 204 -1.60 -1.62 -9.23
C PRO A 204 -1.41 -3.14 -9.27
N TYR A 205 -1.37 -3.76 -8.10
CA TYR A 205 -1.24 -5.20 -7.92
C TYR A 205 -2.43 -5.73 -7.11
N ARG A 206 -2.83 -6.97 -7.39
CA ARG A 206 -3.90 -7.65 -6.67
C ARG A 206 -3.38 -8.12 -5.30
N SER A 207 -4.09 -7.82 -4.22
CA SER A 207 -3.82 -8.46 -2.94
C SER A 207 -4.19 -9.94 -3.01
N THR A 208 -3.30 -10.79 -2.52
CA THR A 208 -3.48 -12.24 -2.39
C THR A 208 -4.05 -12.64 -1.03
N GLY A 209 -4.01 -11.74 -0.05
CA GLY A 209 -4.51 -11.96 1.30
C GLY A 209 -6.03 -11.89 1.38
N ASN A 210 -6.62 -12.89 2.03
CA ASN A 210 -8.05 -12.91 2.36
C ASN A 210 -8.40 -12.06 3.59
N PHE A 211 -7.40 -11.45 4.22
CA PHE A 211 -7.56 -10.57 5.38
C PHE A 211 -7.54 -9.10 4.95
N PRO A 212 -8.32 -8.24 5.62
CA PRO A 212 -8.12 -6.81 5.54
C PRO A 212 -6.68 -6.44 5.92
N ALA A 213 -6.17 -5.39 5.29
CA ALA A 213 -4.85 -4.86 5.53
C ALA A 213 -4.94 -3.45 6.09
N VAL A 214 -4.06 -3.14 7.04
CA VAL A 214 -3.75 -1.78 7.44
C VAL A 214 -2.42 -1.41 6.82
N ILE A 215 -2.41 -0.29 6.10
CA ILE A 215 -1.22 0.26 5.45
C ILE A 215 -0.82 1.49 6.26
N HIS A 216 0.30 1.39 6.98
CA HIS A 216 0.79 2.45 7.86
C HIS A 216 2.06 3.08 7.29
N VAL A 217 2.08 4.41 7.18
CA VAL A 217 3.26 5.14 6.68
C VAL A 217 4.16 5.49 7.86
N VAL A 218 5.32 4.84 7.95
CA VAL A 218 6.32 5.10 8.99
C VAL A 218 7.17 6.32 8.63
N LEU A 219 7.56 6.43 7.36
CA LEU A 219 8.42 7.51 6.86
C LEU A 219 7.98 7.91 5.45
N GLY A 220 8.24 9.17 5.10
CA GLY A 220 7.90 9.70 3.78
C GLY A 220 6.41 9.96 3.63
N GLN A 221 5.96 10.09 2.40
CA GLN A 221 4.56 10.29 2.05
C GLN A 221 4.20 9.37 0.91
N VAL A 222 2.95 8.91 0.90
CA VAL A 222 2.48 7.90 -0.04
C VAL A 222 1.13 8.29 -0.57
N LEU A 223 1.00 8.34 -1.90
CA LEU A 223 -0.30 8.25 -2.54
C LEU A 223 -0.65 6.78 -2.71
N LEU A 224 -1.57 6.29 -1.89
CA LEU A 224 -2.15 4.97 -1.97
C LEU A 224 -3.36 5.01 -2.91
N LEU A 225 -3.36 4.15 -3.91
CA LEU A 225 -4.50 3.83 -4.73
C LEU A 225 -5.01 2.44 -4.33
N HIS A 226 -6.31 2.31 -4.08
CA HIS A 226 -6.91 0.99 -3.90
C HIS A 226 -8.33 0.92 -4.45
N LEU A 227 -8.74 -0.29 -4.84
CA LEU A 227 -10.06 -0.56 -5.39
C LEU A 227 -10.46 -2.02 -5.12
N PRO A 228 -11.77 -2.31 -4.97
CA PRO A 228 -12.24 -3.68 -4.79
C PRO A 228 -11.89 -4.55 -5.99
N LEU A 229 -11.47 -5.79 -5.72
CA LEU A 229 -11.41 -6.84 -6.73
C LEU A 229 -12.85 -7.24 -7.09
N THR A 230 -13.16 -7.20 -8.38
CA THR A 230 -14.44 -7.63 -8.93
C THR A 230 -14.18 -8.56 -10.10
N HIS A 231 -15.17 -9.36 -10.49
CA HIS A 231 -15.07 -10.19 -11.69
C HIS A 231 -14.75 -9.36 -12.96
N ALA A 232 -15.17 -8.10 -13.02
CA ALA A 232 -14.92 -7.22 -14.15
C ALA A 232 -13.45 -6.75 -14.25
N ASN A 233 -12.77 -6.62 -13.10
CA ASN A 233 -11.39 -6.09 -13.04
C ASN A 233 -10.37 -7.15 -12.62
N GLU A 234 -10.77 -8.42 -12.49
CA GLU A 234 -9.91 -9.51 -12.01
C GLU A 234 -8.64 -9.70 -12.83
N ARG A 235 -8.71 -9.44 -14.14
CA ARG A 235 -7.56 -9.56 -15.05
C ARG A 235 -6.58 -8.40 -14.94
N GLY A 236 -6.93 -7.34 -14.22
CA GLY A 236 -6.10 -6.16 -14.09
C GLY A 236 -6.09 -5.29 -15.36
N PRO A 237 -5.12 -4.37 -15.46
CA PRO A 237 -4.94 -3.53 -16.64
C PRO A 237 -4.53 -4.36 -17.86
N PRO A 238 -4.72 -3.84 -19.10
CA PRO A 238 -4.30 -4.53 -20.31
C PRO A 238 -2.81 -4.90 -20.28
N ARG A 239 -2.47 -6.07 -20.85
CA ARG A 239 -1.08 -6.52 -20.92
C ARG A 239 -0.24 -5.53 -21.74
N GLY A 240 0.96 -5.23 -21.24
CA GLY A 240 1.87 -4.28 -21.88
C GLY A 240 1.55 -2.80 -21.64
N SER A 241 0.50 -2.48 -20.86
CA SER A 241 0.22 -1.11 -20.47
C SER A 241 1.37 -0.50 -19.69
N SER A 242 1.72 0.74 -20.03
CA SER A 242 2.64 1.58 -19.27
C SER A 242 2.12 1.81 -17.85
N LEU A 243 3.01 2.17 -16.91
CA LEU A 243 2.61 2.51 -15.54
C LEU A 243 1.51 3.59 -15.51
N HIS A 244 1.65 4.59 -16.39
CA HIS A 244 0.65 5.64 -16.55
C HIS A 244 -0.72 5.08 -16.93
N GLU A 245 -0.79 4.26 -17.97
CA GLU A 245 -2.03 3.60 -18.39
C GLU A 245 -2.61 2.69 -17.31
N GLN A 246 -1.78 2.03 -16.51
CA GLN A 246 -2.25 1.17 -15.41
C GLN A 246 -2.93 1.99 -14.30
N PHE A 247 -2.38 3.14 -13.92
CA PHE A 247 -3.03 4.05 -12.97
C PHE A 247 -4.30 4.69 -13.55
N LEU A 248 -4.31 5.03 -14.84
CA LEU A 248 -5.51 5.51 -15.53
C LEU A 248 -6.58 4.42 -15.69
N TRP A 249 -6.19 3.16 -15.83
CA TRP A 249 -7.12 2.05 -15.81
C TRP A 249 -7.74 1.89 -14.43
N ALA A 250 -6.91 1.93 -13.37
CA ALA A 250 -7.35 1.73 -12.01
C ALA A 250 -8.31 2.83 -11.53
N ARG A 251 -8.03 4.10 -11.86
CA ARG A 251 -8.94 5.22 -11.52
C ARG A 251 -10.32 5.12 -12.16
N ARG A 252 -10.43 4.39 -13.29
CA ARG A 252 -11.70 4.21 -14.01
C ARG A 252 -12.52 3.05 -13.45
N GLN A 253 -11.98 2.29 -12.49
CA GLN A 253 -12.70 1.17 -11.90
C GLN A 253 -13.74 1.66 -10.88
N PRO A 254 -14.85 0.91 -10.72
CA PRO A 254 -15.84 1.23 -9.71
C PRO A 254 -15.22 1.22 -8.30
N SER A 255 -15.58 2.22 -7.49
CA SER A 255 -15.11 2.37 -6.10
C SER A 255 -13.58 2.46 -5.97
N ALA A 256 -12.89 2.94 -7.00
CA ALA A 256 -11.50 3.31 -6.88
C ALA A 256 -11.35 4.50 -5.92
N MET A 257 -10.33 4.43 -5.05
CA MET A 257 -10.07 5.41 -4.01
C MET A 257 -8.59 5.79 -4.03
N PHE A 258 -8.32 7.06 -3.74
CA PHE A 258 -6.99 7.59 -3.48
C PHE A 258 -6.90 8.08 -2.05
N ARG A 259 -5.74 7.88 -1.43
CA ARG A 259 -5.44 8.42 -0.11
C ARG A 259 -4.00 8.89 -0.12
N VAL A 260 -3.77 10.15 0.15
CA VAL A 260 -2.41 10.63 0.47
C VAL A 260 -2.21 10.44 1.96
N LEU A 261 -1.18 9.69 2.32
CA LEU A 261 -0.81 9.35 3.68
C LEU A 261 0.55 9.98 4.02
N TYR A 262 0.63 10.61 5.18
CA TYR A 262 1.85 11.19 5.76
C TYR A 262 2.38 10.30 6.90
N PRO A 263 3.61 10.54 7.41
CA PRO A 263 4.16 9.75 8.50
C PRO A 263 3.22 9.71 9.71
N GLY A 264 3.00 8.52 10.25
CA GLY A 264 2.11 8.24 11.36
C GLY A 264 0.67 7.89 10.95
N GLU A 265 0.29 8.10 9.70
CA GLU A 265 -1.07 7.84 9.23
C GLU A 265 -1.25 6.43 8.70
N SER A 266 -2.49 5.93 8.82
CA SER A 266 -2.85 4.59 8.37
C SER A 266 -4.13 4.58 7.53
N ALA A 267 -4.16 3.72 6.52
CA ALA A 267 -5.36 3.40 5.76
C ALA A 267 -5.81 1.97 6.03
N PHE A 268 -7.12 1.78 6.24
CA PHE A 268 -7.71 0.45 6.27
C PHE A 268 -8.14 0.08 4.85
N VAL A 269 -7.58 -1.02 4.35
CA VAL A 269 -7.90 -1.57 3.05
C VAL A 269 -8.59 -2.92 3.25
N PRO A 270 -9.84 -3.09 2.82
CA PRO A 270 -10.51 -4.36 2.95
C PRO A 270 -9.77 -5.49 2.21
N SER A 271 -10.11 -6.73 2.52
CA SER A 271 -9.56 -7.89 1.81
C SER A 271 -9.89 -7.82 0.32
N MET A 272 -9.12 -8.54 -0.50
CA MET A 272 -9.40 -8.68 -1.94
C MET A 272 -9.49 -7.33 -2.66
N HIS A 273 -8.51 -6.47 -2.47
CA HIS A 273 -8.39 -5.19 -3.19
C HIS A 273 -7.16 -5.19 -4.10
N TRP A 274 -7.24 -4.45 -5.21
CA TRP A 274 -6.04 -4.00 -5.89
C TRP A 274 -5.43 -2.82 -5.13
N ARG A 275 -4.11 -2.71 -5.17
CA ARG A 275 -3.33 -1.69 -4.46
C ARG A 275 -2.23 -1.17 -5.37
N GLY A 276 -2.04 0.14 -5.42
CA GLY A 276 -0.91 0.79 -6.08
C GLY A 276 -0.38 1.91 -5.18
N MET A 277 0.90 2.24 -5.30
CA MET A 277 1.51 3.27 -4.46
C MET A 277 2.42 4.18 -5.27
N ILE A 278 2.36 5.47 -5.00
CA ILE A 278 3.38 6.43 -5.44
C ILE A 278 4.02 7.00 -4.19
N THR A 279 5.35 6.95 -4.13
CA THR A 279 6.09 7.25 -2.90
C THR A 279 6.99 8.46 -3.08
N LEU A 280 7.12 9.24 -2.01
CA LEU A 280 8.04 10.36 -1.92
C LEU A 280 8.64 10.39 -0.52
N GLY A 281 9.89 10.83 -0.41
CA GLY A 281 10.46 11.24 0.85
C GLY A 281 9.69 12.42 1.47
N CYS A 282 9.94 12.66 2.75
CA CYS A 282 9.37 13.77 3.51
C CYS A 282 10.36 14.15 4.62
N ASN A 283 10.35 15.41 5.06
CA ASN A 283 11.16 15.90 6.19
C ASN A 283 12.66 15.59 6.09
N GLY A 284 13.24 15.71 4.89
CA GLY A 284 14.67 15.44 4.64
C GLY A 284 15.01 13.97 4.36
N SER A 285 14.05 13.04 4.45
CA SER A 285 14.26 11.67 3.99
C SER A 285 14.26 11.58 2.47
N SER A 286 15.12 10.72 1.92
CA SER A 286 15.18 10.37 0.50
C SER A 286 14.25 9.22 0.09
N PHE A 287 13.56 8.59 1.05
CA PHE A 287 12.70 7.44 0.82
C PHE A 287 11.45 7.44 1.74
N ALA A 288 10.49 6.60 1.40
CA ALA A 288 9.32 6.27 2.20
C ALA A 288 9.40 4.83 2.72
N ALA A 289 8.81 4.58 3.88
CA ALA A 289 8.69 3.25 4.47
C ALA A 289 7.23 3.01 4.88
N VAL A 290 6.67 1.89 4.40
CA VAL A 290 5.26 1.55 4.55
C VAL A 290 5.14 0.17 5.16
N LEU A 291 4.54 0.09 6.34
CA LEU A 291 4.27 -1.17 7.02
C LEU A 291 2.92 -1.74 6.60
N PHE A 292 2.90 -3.03 6.26
CA PHE A 292 1.68 -3.78 5.96
C PHE A 292 1.32 -4.70 7.13
N LEU A 293 0.11 -4.50 7.67
CA LEU A 293 -0.43 -5.30 8.76
C LEU A 293 -1.69 -6.01 8.27
N TYR A 294 -1.74 -7.33 8.31
CA TYR A 294 -2.99 -8.06 8.10
C TYR A 294 -3.73 -8.21 9.42
N VAL A 295 -5.03 -7.95 9.38
CA VAL A 295 -5.86 -7.85 10.59
C VAL A 295 -7.08 -8.75 10.50
N GLN A 296 -7.54 -9.21 11.64
CA GLN A 296 -8.75 -10.03 11.76
C GLN A 296 -9.69 -9.41 12.78
N ARG A 297 -11.00 -9.54 12.57
CA ARG A 297 -12.00 -8.97 13.47
C ARG A 297 -11.94 -9.66 14.84
N LEU A 298 -12.00 -8.87 15.91
CA LEU A 298 -12.10 -9.40 17.28
C LEU A 298 -13.36 -10.26 17.39
N GLY A 299 -13.20 -11.52 17.79
CA GLY A 299 -14.27 -12.53 17.85
C GLY A 299 -14.25 -13.58 16.73
N GLU A 300 -13.50 -13.36 15.65
CA GLU A 300 -13.23 -14.38 14.62
C GLU A 300 -11.88 -15.10 14.84
N VAL A 301 -11.06 -14.59 15.77
CA VAL A 301 -9.83 -15.23 16.23
C VAL A 301 -10.19 -16.58 16.83
N LYS A 302 -9.87 -17.67 16.14
CA LYS A 302 -10.09 -19.02 16.66
C LYS A 302 -9.28 -19.15 17.96
N PRO A 303 -9.88 -19.58 19.09
CA PRO A 303 -9.20 -19.67 20.39
C PRO A 303 -8.02 -20.65 20.46
N GLN A 304 -7.70 -21.35 19.37
CA GLN A 304 -6.62 -22.33 19.32
C GLN A 304 -5.21 -21.70 19.22
N GLU A 305 -5.05 -20.54 18.57
CA GLU A 305 -3.73 -19.90 18.44
C GLU A 305 -3.29 -19.16 19.71
N ASP A 306 -4.26 -18.62 20.46
CA ASP A 306 -4.00 -17.99 21.76
C ASP A 306 -3.64 -19.03 22.83
N GLU A 307 -4.23 -20.23 22.79
CA GLU A 307 -3.79 -21.33 23.66
C GLU A 307 -2.35 -21.77 23.35
N GLU A 308 -1.93 -21.76 22.08
CA GLU A 308 -0.58 -22.20 21.71
C GLU A 308 0.49 -21.11 22.00
N ARG A 309 0.16 -19.83 21.79
CA ARG A 309 1.01 -18.70 22.23
C ARG A 309 1.11 -18.62 23.75
N ALA A 310 0.02 -18.83 24.48
CA ALA A 310 0.04 -18.89 25.95
C ALA A 310 0.84 -20.08 26.47
N ARG A 311 0.72 -21.27 25.84
CA ARG A 311 1.52 -22.46 26.20
C ARG A 311 3.01 -22.32 25.89
N LYS A 312 3.39 -21.58 24.85
CA LYS A 312 4.81 -21.29 24.53
C LYS A 312 5.44 -20.27 25.47
N ARG A 313 4.66 -19.34 26.03
CA ARG A 313 5.13 -18.37 27.05
C ARG A 313 5.31 -18.97 28.46
N LEU A 314 4.69 -20.12 28.72
CA LEU A 314 4.70 -20.78 30.05
C LEU A 314 5.69 -21.94 30.18
N ARG A 315 6.47 -22.26 29.15
CA ARG A 315 7.52 -23.30 29.27
C ARG A 315 8.83 -22.65 29.73
N PRO A 316 9.31 -22.91 30.96
CA PRO A 316 10.68 -22.57 31.31
C PRO A 316 11.62 -23.41 30.44
N SER A 317 12.56 -22.75 29.79
CA SER A 317 13.67 -23.37 29.08
C SER A 317 14.50 -24.22 30.06
N HIS A 318 14.46 -25.54 29.88
CA HIS A 318 15.37 -26.49 30.50
C HIS A 318 16.55 -26.76 29.55
#